data_AF-A0A9N9UXJ8-F1
#
_entry.id   AF-A0A9N9UXJ8-F1
#
_cell.length_a   1.000
_cell.length_b   1.000
_cell.length_c   1.000
_cell.angle_alpha   90.00
_cell.angle_beta   90.00
_cell.angle_gamma   90.00
#
_symmetry.space_group_name_H-M   'P 1'
#
loop_
_entity.id
_entity.type
_entity.pdbx_description
1 polymer ?
#
loop_
_entity_poly.entity_id
_entity_poly.type
_entity_poly.pdbx_seq_one_letter_code
_entity_poly.pdbx_strand_id
1 'polypeptide(L)'
;MVKALFSAVASAALLSVVSATPVPDSEVQIDDLLGFDASYVNTLGVDDSKIPEAITLTVEDVANETSTQIEPFLAPGVDAATLEERFIEGADDRKQYTGTAYPFISVGRIQWSNGVYCSGALVGPRHVLTAKHCLISGASATFSAGYDNGSHKGQAQVTTTVSVTTNGGECGVKNDWGVMIINKRLGDSNGYFGVKHVDKSKIGQTGFNHVGYPGDRSTNGQRPFRQTNNKVLAEHGYGCDTYGPLSTNTDCAGGQSGGPFWETLNGNQYYIWGALSVGVTSGGKAWAKWGSGNTMVSTVGRLRTEFP
;
A
#
# COMPACT_ATOMS: atom_id res chain seq x y z
N MET A 1 -54.64 39.30 65.91
CA MET A 1 -53.83 39.93 64.85
C MET A 1 -53.16 38.83 64.05
N VAL A 2 -53.58 38.66 62.80
CA VAL A 2 -53.06 37.63 61.88
C VAL A 2 -51.67 38.05 61.40
N LYS A 3 -50.67 37.17 61.54
CA LYS A 3 -49.38 37.29 60.84
C LYS A 3 -49.12 35.98 60.09
N ALA A 4 -49.14 36.08 58.77
CA ALA A 4 -48.89 35.01 57.82
C ALA A 4 -47.44 34.52 57.92
N LEU A 5 -47.25 33.21 58.00
CA LEU A 5 -45.95 32.57 57.76
C LEU A 5 -45.75 32.41 56.25
N PHE A 6 -44.68 32.99 55.73
CA PHE A 6 -44.12 32.66 54.43
C PHE A 6 -43.38 31.33 54.52
N SER A 7 -43.82 30.34 53.75
CA SER A 7 -43.08 29.11 53.47
C SER A 7 -42.10 29.38 52.32
N ALA A 8 -40.80 29.40 52.61
CA ALA A 8 -39.76 29.35 51.60
C ALA A 8 -39.34 27.88 51.41
N VAL A 9 -39.68 27.31 50.26
CA VAL A 9 -39.23 25.97 49.85
C VAL A 9 -37.78 26.09 49.38
N ALA A 10 -36.84 25.60 50.18
CA ALA A 10 -35.46 25.38 49.74
C ALA A 10 -35.43 24.17 48.78
N SER A 11 -35.31 24.42 47.48
CA SER A 11 -35.00 23.36 46.52
C SER A 11 -33.54 22.96 46.68
N ALA A 12 -33.30 21.77 47.23
CA ALA A 12 -32.00 21.12 47.17
C ALA A 12 -31.74 20.68 45.72
N ALA A 13 -30.93 21.44 45.00
CA ALA A 13 -30.37 21.00 43.73
C ALA A 13 -29.35 19.90 44.01
N LEU A 14 -29.72 18.64 43.73
CA LEU A 14 -28.74 17.57 43.58
C LEU A 14 -27.86 17.89 42.37
N LEU A 15 -26.65 18.37 42.63
CA LEU A 15 -25.56 18.34 41.67
C LEU A 15 -25.18 16.87 41.45
N SER A 16 -25.76 16.25 40.43
CA SER A 16 -25.21 15.01 39.87
C SER A 16 -23.91 15.38 39.16
N VAL A 17 -22.79 15.21 39.85
CA VAL A 17 -21.47 15.15 39.23
C VAL A 17 -21.48 13.93 38.32
N VAL A 18 -21.74 14.14 37.03
CA VAL A 18 -21.46 13.12 36.01
C VAL A 18 -19.95 13.11 35.88
N SER A 19 -19.30 12.25 36.67
CA SER A 19 -17.95 11.80 36.36
C SER A 19 -18.04 11.05 35.03
N ALA A 20 -17.67 11.74 33.95
CA ALA A 20 -17.39 11.11 32.67
C ALA A 20 -16.21 10.16 32.92
N THR A 21 -16.50 8.88 33.11
CA THR A 21 -15.50 7.84 32.99
C THR A 21 -14.98 7.91 31.56
N PRO A 22 -13.66 8.06 31.32
CA PRO A 22 -13.13 7.92 29.97
C PRO A 22 -13.59 6.56 29.45
N VAL A 23 -14.31 6.58 28.33
CA VAL A 23 -14.54 5.36 27.56
C VAL A 23 -13.14 4.87 27.22
N PRO A 24 -12.75 3.63 27.60
CA PRO A 24 -11.47 3.10 27.18
C PRO A 24 -11.45 3.16 25.65
N ASP A 25 -10.46 3.85 25.09
CA ASP A 25 -10.17 3.78 23.66
C ASP A 25 -10.17 2.31 23.30
N SER A 26 -11.12 1.90 22.45
CA SER A 26 -11.12 0.56 21.90
C SER A 26 -9.77 0.40 21.23
N GLU A 27 -8.92 -0.47 21.79
CA GLU A 27 -7.64 -0.82 21.19
C GLU A 27 -7.88 -1.09 19.71
N VAL A 28 -7.29 -0.27 18.84
CA VAL A 28 -7.25 -0.55 17.42
C VAL A 28 -6.45 -1.85 17.31
N GLN A 29 -7.14 -2.96 17.12
CA GLN A 29 -6.52 -4.18 16.64
C GLN A 29 -5.97 -3.84 15.25
N ILE A 30 -4.67 -3.53 15.21
CA ILE A 30 -3.91 -3.64 13.97
C ILE A 30 -3.89 -5.14 13.72
N ASP A 31 -4.81 -5.63 12.89
CA ASP A 31 -4.71 -6.97 12.34
C ASP A 31 -3.30 -7.08 11.76
N ASP A 32 -2.61 -8.19 12.06
CA ASP A 32 -1.22 -8.44 11.67
C ASP A 32 -0.93 -7.94 10.25
N LEU A 33 0.29 -7.41 10.03
CA LEU A 33 0.76 -6.99 8.71
C LEU A 33 0.26 -7.98 7.65
N LEU A 34 -0.45 -7.48 6.64
CA LEU A 34 -1.03 -8.32 5.61
C LEU A 34 0.10 -9.16 5.00
N GLY A 35 0.06 -10.48 5.09
CA GLY A 35 0.99 -11.33 4.37
C GLY A 35 1.83 -12.32 5.15
N PHE A 36 1.32 -12.94 6.21
CA PHE A 36 1.95 -14.17 6.70
C PHE A 36 0.94 -15.19 7.22
N ASP A 37 0.81 -16.31 6.50
CA ASP A 37 0.31 -17.57 7.03
C ASP A 37 1.50 -18.55 7.08
N ALA A 38 1.90 -18.92 8.29
CA ALA A 38 3.03 -19.83 8.54
C ALA A 38 2.83 -21.24 7.97
N SER A 39 1.60 -21.62 7.58
CA SER A 39 1.27 -22.96 7.09
C SER A 39 1.77 -23.27 5.66
N TYR A 40 2.31 -22.27 4.94
CA TYR A 40 2.72 -22.39 3.53
C TYR A 40 4.23 -22.62 3.28
N VAL A 41 5.02 -22.90 4.32
CA VAL A 41 6.48 -23.09 4.17
C VAL A 41 6.79 -24.49 3.62
N ASN A 42 7.10 -24.59 2.33
CA ASN A 42 7.89 -25.70 1.77
C ASN A 42 9.31 -25.19 1.50
N THR A 43 10.27 -25.73 2.24
CA THR A 43 11.70 -25.40 2.15
C THR A 43 12.29 -25.93 0.85
N LEU A 44 12.35 -25.08 -0.17
CA LEU A 44 13.25 -25.28 -1.31
C LEU A 44 14.63 -24.72 -0.94
N GLY A 45 15.68 -25.51 -1.17
CA GLY A 45 17.06 -25.14 -0.87
C GLY A 45 17.41 -23.79 -1.49
N VAL A 46 17.76 -22.83 -0.62
CA VAL A 46 18.12 -21.47 -1.03
C VAL A 46 19.56 -21.52 -1.53
N ASP A 47 19.77 -21.08 -2.77
CA ASP A 47 21.10 -20.77 -3.28
C ASP A 47 21.50 -19.40 -2.73
N ASP A 48 22.32 -19.38 -1.68
CA ASP A 48 22.76 -18.17 -0.99
C ASP A 48 23.48 -17.18 -1.91
N SER A 49 23.96 -17.61 -3.09
CA SER A 49 24.58 -16.72 -4.09
C SER A 49 23.61 -15.73 -4.75
N LYS A 50 22.30 -15.85 -4.46
CA LYS A 50 21.23 -15.03 -5.04
C LYS A 50 20.41 -14.28 -3.99
N ILE A 51 20.91 -14.19 -2.76
CA ILE A 51 20.27 -13.37 -1.72
C ILE A 51 20.49 -11.89 -2.07
N PRO A 52 19.44 -11.05 -2.12
CA PRO A 52 19.59 -9.64 -2.41
C PRO A 52 20.42 -8.91 -1.35
N GLU A 53 21.21 -7.94 -1.78
CA GLU A 53 21.83 -6.97 -0.88
C GLU A 53 20.74 -6.10 -0.25
N ALA A 54 20.75 -5.96 1.09
CA ALA A 54 19.79 -5.13 1.80
C ALA A 54 20.40 -3.78 2.18
N ILE A 55 19.84 -2.70 1.64
CA ILE A 55 20.20 -1.32 1.95
C ILE A 55 19.10 -0.71 2.80
N THR A 56 19.47 -0.20 3.98
CA THR A 56 18.56 0.58 4.83
C THR A 56 19.04 2.01 4.88
N LEU A 57 18.24 2.93 4.35
CA LEU A 57 18.47 4.36 4.38
C LEU A 57 17.87 4.96 5.66
N THR A 58 18.45 6.05 6.14
CA THR A 58 17.81 6.92 7.13
C THR A 58 16.82 7.84 6.44
N VAL A 59 15.91 8.45 7.21
CA VAL A 59 15.01 9.49 6.67
C VAL A 59 15.81 10.68 6.14
N GLU A 60 16.92 11.02 6.79
CA GLU A 60 17.80 12.13 6.41
C GLU A 60 18.48 11.89 5.06
N ASP A 61 18.86 10.65 4.74
CA ASP A 61 19.47 10.27 3.46
C ASP A 61 18.60 10.55 2.23
N VAL A 62 17.29 10.74 2.43
CA VAL A 62 16.29 10.93 1.37
C VAL A 62 15.38 12.14 1.60
N ALA A 63 15.69 12.98 2.60
CA ALA A 63 14.89 14.15 2.97
C ALA A 63 15.08 15.37 2.04
N ASN A 64 16.20 15.43 1.31
CA ASN A 64 16.61 16.62 0.53
C ASN A 64 16.03 16.70 -0.89
N GLU A 65 15.28 15.69 -1.33
CA GLU A 65 14.62 15.71 -2.64
C GLU A 65 13.34 16.55 -2.61
N THR A 66 13.27 17.55 -3.51
CA THR A 66 12.13 18.49 -3.58
C THR A 66 11.06 18.07 -4.57
N SER A 67 11.27 16.96 -5.29
CA SER A 67 10.34 16.46 -6.31
C SER A 67 9.05 15.99 -5.67
N THR A 68 7.91 16.59 -6.05
CA THR A 68 6.59 16.18 -5.56
C THR A 68 6.05 14.96 -6.29
N GLN A 69 6.63 14.65 -7.45
CA GLN A 69 6.33 13.48 -8.26
C GLN A 69 7.55 13.06 -9.08
N ILE A 70 7.56 11.78 -9.44
CA ILE A 70 8.48 11.16 -10.40
C ILE A 70 7.62 10.59 -11.52
N GLU A 71 7.98 10.86 -12.77
CA GLU A 71 7.12 10.62 -13.94
C GLU A 71 6.97 9.12 -14.30
N PRO A 72 5.80 8.70 -14.82
CA PRO A 72 5.59 7.40 -15.44
C PRO A 72 6.27 7.27 -16.80
N PHE A 73 6.35 6.03 -17.30
CA PHE A 73 6.74 5.71 -18.67
C PHE A 73 5.81 4.64 -19.24
N LEU A 74 5.29 4.89 -20.43
CA LEU A 74 4.58 3.89 -21.23
C LEU A 74 5.55 3.33 -22.26
N ALA A 75 5.79 2.02 -22.23
CA ALA A 75 6.66 1.37 -23.21
C ALA A 75 6.05 1.42 -24.63
N PRO A 76 6.85 1.65 -25.69
CA PRO A 76 6.37 1.59 -27.07
C PRO A 76 5.69 0.25 -27.39
N GLY A 77 4.50 0.31 -27.99
CA GLY A 77 3.73 -0.89 -28.37
C GLY A 77 2.97 -1.55 -27.22
N VAL A 78 2.93 -0.94 -26.03
CA VAL A 78 2.02 -1.33 -24.94
C VAL A 78 0.81 -0.39 -24.93
N ASP A 79 -0.39 -0.94 -25.02
CA ASP A 79 -1.61 -0.15 -24.97
C ASP A 79 -1.93 0.27 -23.53
N ALA A 80 -2.30 1.53 -23.35
CA ALA A 80 -2.86 2.02 -22.09
C ALA A 80 -4.33 1.58 -21.97
N ALA A 81 -4.70 1.03 -20.81
CA ALA A 81 -6.04 0.58 -20.54
C ALA A 81 -6.96 1.77 -20.30
N THR A 82 -8.09 1.82 -21.02
CA THR A 82 -9.25 2.58 -20.56
C THR A 82 -9.78 1.88 -19.31
N LEU A 83 -9.66 2.55 -18.17
CA LEU A 83 -10.17 2.05 -16.91
C LEU A 83 -11.69 2.14 -16.94
N GLU A 84 -12.36 1.01 -17.12
CA GLU A 84 -13.81 0.93 -16.91
C GLU A 84 -14.12 1.33 -15.47
N GLU A 85 -14.87 2.42 -15.29
CA GLU A 85 -15.41 2.80 -14.00
C GLU A 85 -16.33 1.69 -13.49
N ARG A 86 -16.10 1.28 -12.24
CA ARG A 86 -17.13 0.59 -11.50
C ARG A 86 -17.15 1.03 -10.05
N PHE A 87 -18.36 1.32 -9.60
CA PHE A 87 -18.79 1.55 -8.22
C PHE A 87 -18.58 0.30 -7.38
N ILE A 88 -18.32 0.42 -6.06
CA ILE A 88 -19.15 -0.12 -4.95
C ILE A 88 -18.79 0.55 -3.59
N GLU A 89 -19.83 0.71 -2.75
CA GLU A 89 -19.79 0.78 -1.29
C GLU A 89 -20.58 -0.46 -0.79
N GLY A 90 -19.96 -1.41 -0.06
CA GLY A 90 -20.62 -2.69 0.30
C GLY A 90 -19.70 -3.92 0.20
N ALA A 91 -20.27 -5.09 -0.11
CA ALA A 91 -19.55 -6.38 -0.20
C ALA A 91 -18.34 -6.34 -1.15
N ASP A 92 -17.33 -7.17 -0.87
CA ASP A 92 -16.06 -7.28 -1.60
C ASP A 92 -16.23 -7.21 -3.12
N ASP A 93 -15.66 -6.15 -3.71
CA ASP A 93 -15.87 -5.79 -5.11
C ASP A 93 -14.66 -6.12 -6.01
N ARG A 94 -13.63 -6.80 -5.46
CA ARG A 94 -12.44 -7.21 -6.20
C ARG A 94 -12.80 -8.05 -7.41
N LYS A 95 -12.19 -7.73 -8.55
CA LYS A 95 -12.41 -8.44 -9.81
C LYS A 95 -11.14 -9.06 -10.30
N GLN A 96 -11.19 -10.34 -10.64
CA GLN A 96 -10.08 -10.97 -11.35
C GLN A 96 -9.79 -10.16 -12.62
N TYR A 97 -8.52 -9.85 -12.83
CA TYR A 97 -8.07 -9.11 -13.99
C TYR A 97 -7.19 -10.02 -14.84
N THR A 98 -7.40 -10.03 -16.16
CA THR A 98 -6.62 -10.84 -17.11
C THR A 98 -6.08 -9.99 -18.26
N GLY A 99 -6.27 -8.68 -18.18
CA GLY A 99 -5.79 -7.77 -19.21
C GLY A 99 -4.28 -7.60 -19.14
N THR A 100 -3.70 -7.22 -20.27
CA THR A 100 -2.24 -7.09 -20.44
C THR A 100 -1.82 -5.65 -20.76
N ALA A 101 -2.76 -4.73 -20.65
CA ALA A 101 -2.57 -3.31 -20.93
C ALA A 101 -1.90 -2.60 -19.74
N TYR A 102 -1.14 -1.56 -20.05
CA TYR A 102 -0.60 -0.65 -19.05
C TYR A 102 -1.75 0.12 -18.37
N PRO A 103 -1.72 0.35 -17.05
CA PRO A 103 -0.58 0.18 -16.16
C PRO A 103 -0.57 -1.17 -15.43
N PHE A 104 -1.61 -1.97 -15.59
CA PHE A 104 -1.78 -3.23 -14.88
C PHE A 104 -0.64 -4.22 -15.17
N ILE A 105 -0.14 -4.20 -16.40
CA ILE A 105 0.95 -5.06 -16.83
C ILE A 105 2.28 -4.77 -16.12
N SER A 106 2.44 -3.56 -15.59
CA SER A 106 3.58 -3.14 -14.79
C SER A 106 3.49 -3.62 -13.34
N VAL A 107 2.33 -4.13 -12.92
CA VAL A 107 2.12 -4.78 -11.62
C VAL A 107 2.49 -6.26 -11.74
N GLY A 108 3.12 -6.81 -10.72
CA GLY A 108 3.62 -8.18 -10.76
C GLY A 108 3.69 -8.85 -9.39
N ARG A 109 3.96 -10.15 -9.44
CA ARG A 109 4.07 -11.00 -8.25
C ARG A 109 5.53 -11.15 -7.86
N ILE A 110 5.81 -10.93 -6.59
CA ILE A 110 7.10 -11.20 -5.95
C ILE A 110 7.01 -12.60 -5.34
N GLN A 111 7.99 -13.45 -5.62
CA GLN A 111 8.10 -14.79 -5.03
C GLN A 111 9.47 -14.94 -4.38
N TRP A 112 9.47 -15.24 -3.09
CA TRP A 112 10.66 -15.60 -2.31
C TRP A 112 10.88 -17.12 -2.31
N SER A 113 12.14 -17.54 -2.19
CA SER A 113 12.52 -18.96 -2.15
C SER A 113 12.02 -19.71 -0.91
N ASN A 114 11.66 -18.99 0.16
CA ASN A 114 11.06 -19.56 1.37
C ASN A 114 9.53 -19.75 1.27
N GLY A 115 8.94 -19.49 0.09
CA GLY A 115 7.51 -19.66 -0.16
C GLY A 115 6.69 -18.37 -0.02
N VAL A 116 7.20 -17.35 0.66
CA VAL A 116 6.51 -16.05 0.81
C VAL A 116 6.30 -15.39 -0.54
N TYR A 117 5.14 -14.77 -0.74
CA TYR A 117 4.87 -13.97 -1.93
C TYR A 117 4.15 -12.68 -1.57
N CYS A 118 4.38 -11.67 -2.42
CA CYS A 118 3.77 -10.35 -2.32
C CYS A 118 3.44 -9.82 -3.71
N SER A 119 2.86 -8.63 -3.74
CA SER A 119 2.66 -7.83 -4.95
C SER A 119 3.69 -6.71 -5.03
N GLY A 120 3.91 -6.20 -6.23
CA GLY A 120 4.74 -5.02 -6.46
C GLY A 120 4.49 -4.40 -7.83
N ALA A 121 4.99 -3.20 -8.05
CA ALA A 121 4.83 -2.49 -9.32
C ALA A 121 6.14 -1.91 -9.82
N LEU A 122 6.37 -2.00 -11.14
CA LEU A 122 7.49 -1.33 -11.78
C LEU A 122 7.34 0.18 -11.63
N VAL A 123 8.33 0.80 -10.99
CA VAL A 123 8.45 2.25 -10.79
C VAL A 123 9.74 2.77 -11.38
N GLY A 124 10.29 2.09 -12.39
CA GLY A 124 11.49 2.48 -13.12
C GLY A 124 11.90 1.34 -14.05
N PRO A 125 12.97 1.50 -14.84
CA PRO A 125 13.44 0.47 -15.76
C PRO A 125 13.69 -0.88 -15.08
N ARG A 126 14.23 -0.88 -13.86
CA ARG A 126 14.58 -2.08 -13.09
C ARG A 126 14.19 -1.98 -11.62
N HIS A 127 13.20 -1.15 -11.31
CA HIS A 127 12.83 -0.78 -9.94
C HIS A 127 11.41 -1.23 -9.66
N VAL A 128 11.20 -1.99 -8.58
CA VAL A 128 9.88 -2.49 -8.18
C VAL A 128 9.55 -1.92 -6.81
N LEU A 129 8.49 -1.13 -6.72
CA LEU A 129 7.92 -0.68 -5.45
C LEU A 129 7.07 -1.81 -4.84
N THR A 130 7.21 -2.03 -3.54
CA THR A 130 6.45 -3.00 -2.75
C THR A 130 6.36 -2.53 -1.29
N ALA A 131 5.80 -3.34 -0.39
CA ALA A 131 5.78 -3.06 1.04
C ALA A 131 7.13 -3.40 1.67
N LYS A 132 7.52 -2.70 2.74
CA LYS A 132 8.79 -2.99 3.43
C LYS A 132 8.76 -4.38 4.05
N HIS A 133 7.63 -4.78 4.64
CA HIS A 133 7.50 -6.11 5.25
C HIS A 133 7.58 -7.25 4.21
N CYS A 134 7.45 -6.96 2.91
CA CYS A 134 7.69 -7.92 1.83
C CYS A 134 9.18 -8.11 1.51
N LEU A 135 10.09 -7.32 2.12
CA LEU A 135 11.54 -7.46 1.97
C LEU A 135 12.06 -8.50 2.96
N ILE A 136 12.14 -9.75 2.51
CA ILE A 136 12.56 -10.88 3.35
C ILE A 136 14.09 -11.01 3.33
N SER A 137 14.70 -11.20 4.49
CA SER A 137 16.13 -11.48 4.62
C SER A 137 16.44 -12.97 4.46
N GLY A 138 17.66 -13.29 3.99
CA GLY A 138 18.13 -14.68 3.92
C GLY A 138 17.42 -15.56 2.88
N ALA A 139 16.66 -14.97 1.96
CA ALA A 139 15.99 -15.67 0.87
C ALA A 139 16.27 -14.96 -0.46
N SER A 140 16.25 -15.72 -1.55
CA SER A 140 16.29 -15.15 -2.90
C SER A 140 14.87 -14.80 -3.37
N ALA A 141 14.73 -13.80 -4.24
CA ALA A 141 13.44 -13.38 -4.77
C ALA A 141 13.43 -13.22 -6.28
N THR A 142 12.24 -13.43 -6.85
CA THR A 142 11.93 -13.10 -8.25
C THR A 142 10.73 -12.18 -8.32
N PHE A 143 10.77 -11.22 -9.25
CA PHE A 143 9.61 -10.42 -9.64
C PHE A 143 9.14 -10.88 -11.02
N SER A 144 7.84 -11.14 -11.15
CA SER A 144 7.20 -11.54 -12.41
C SER A 144 6.17 -10.48 -12.82
N ALA A 145 6.49 -9.67 -13.82
CA ALA A 145 5.60 -8.62 -14.33
C ALA A 145 4.37 -9.23 -15.01
N GLY A 146 3.19 -8.66 -14.74
CA GLY A 146 1.92 -9.11 -15.31
C GLY A 146 1.62 -10.58 -15.04
N TYR A 147 2.01 -11.10 -13.88
CA TYR A 147 1.86 -12.51 -13.54
C TYR A 147 0.38 -12.93 -13.60
N ASP A 148 0.08 -14.06 -14.23
CA ASP A 148 -1.23 -14.74 -14.24
C ASP A 148 -0.99 -16.23 -14.55
N ASN A 149 -1.03 -17.07 -13.50
CA ASN A 149 -0.65 -18.49 -13.53
C ASN A 149 0.72 -18.77 -14.19
N GLY A 150 1.64 -17.80 -14.10
CA GLY A 150 2.91 -17.85 -14.79
C GLY A 150 3.43 -16.46 -15.14
N SER A 151 4.72 -16.37 -15.49
CA SER A 151 5.31 -15.13 -15.97
C SER A 151 4.80 -14.83 -17.38
N HIS A 152 4.00 -13.77 -17.53
CA HIS A 152 3.48 -13.34 -18.83
C HIS A 152 4.37 -12.29 -19.49
N LYS A 153 4.95 -11.35 -18.70
CA LYS A 153 5.75 -10.23 -19.21
C LYS A 153 7.18 -10.18 -18.70
N GLY A 154 7.72 -11.37 -18.48
CA GLY A 154 9.08 -11.56 -18.03
C GLY A 154 9.19 -11.69 -16.52
N GLN A 155 10.30 -12.30 -16.13
CA GLN A 155 10.67 -12.56 -14.75
C GLN A 155 12.13 -12.18 -14.56
N ALA A 156 12.42 -11.52 -13.45
CA ALA A 156 13.75 -11.05 -13.08
C ALA A 156 14.06 -11.42 -11.63
N GLN A 157 15.33 -11.68 -11.33
CA GLN A 157 15.78 -11.85 -9.95
C GLN A 157 15.94 -10.49 -9.29
N VAL A 158 15.61 -10.44 -8.01
CA VAL A 158 15.89 -9.28 -7.15
C VAL A 158 17.36 -9.34 -6.76
N THR A 159 18.10 -8.26 -6.96
CA THR A 159 19.53 -8.15 -6.60
C THR A 159 19.76 -7.27 -5.39
N THR A 160 18.87 -6.29 -5.16
CA THR A 160 19.00 -5.34 -4.07
C THR A 160 17.62 -5.01 -3.54
N THR A 161 17.49 -4.87 -2.22
CA THR A 161 16.30 -4.35 -1.56
C THR A 161 16.67 -3.08 -0.82
N VAL A 162 15.87 -2.03 -0.99
CA VAL A 162 16.10 -0.73 -0.37
C VAL A 162 14.87 -0.35 0.43
N SER A 163 15.07 0.05 1.69
CA SER A 163 14.02 0.56 2.55
C SER A 163 14.52 1.71 3.40
N VAL A 164 13.62 2.35 4.13
CA VAL A 164 13.97 3.36 5.14
C VAL A 164 13.79 2.82 6.55
N THR A 165 14.53 3.38 7.50
CA THR A 165 14.29 3.17 8.94
C THR A 165 12.83 3.51 9.29
N THR A 166 12.16 2.58 9.96
CA THR A 166 10.75 2.69 10.33
C THR A 166 10.61 3.04 11.82
N ASN A 167 9.66 3.92 12.12
CA ASN A 167 9.16 4.12 13.47
C ASN A 167 8.00 3.13 13.73
N GLY A 168 7.52 3.02 14.98
CA GLY A 168 6.30 2.26 15.27
C GLY A 168 5.01 3.00 14.90
N GLY A 169 3.86 2.34 15.05
CA GLY A 169 2.53 2.94 14.87
C GLY A 169 2.25 3.44 13.45
N GLU A 170 1.51 4.53 13.32
CA GLU A 170 1.13 5.12 12.03
C GLU A 170 2.35 5.52 11.18
N CYS A 171 3.43 5.96 11.80
CA CYS A 171 4.68 6.26 11.09
C CYS A 171 5.38 5.00 10.58
N GLY A 172 5.17 3.86 11.24
CA GLY A 172 5.60 2.55 10.74
C GLY A 172 4.83 2.17 9.48
N VAL A 173 3.50 2.30 9.51
CA VAL A 173 2.64 2.04 8.33
C VAL A 173 2.99 2.99 7.18
N LYS A 174 3.19 4.30 7.47
CA LYS A 174 3.64 5.27 6.46
C LYS A 174 4.92 4.82 5.78
N ASN A 175 5.90 4.36 6.55
CA ASN A 175 7.20 3.97 6.05
C ASN A 175 7.28 2.48 5.65
N ASP A 176 6.16 1.75 5.60
CA ASP A 176 6.09 0.36 5.17
C ASP A 176 6.05 0.25 3.64
N TRP A 177 7.10 0.79 3.01
CA TRP A 177 7.37 0.67 1.58
C TRP A 177 8.84 0.28 1.37
N GLY A 178 9.10 -0.37 0.25
CA GLY A 178 10.44 -0.79 -0.15
C GLY A 178 10.59 -0.78 -1.66
N VAL A 179 11.81 -0.59 -2.15
CA VAL A 179 12.15 -0.67 -3.57
C VAL A 179 13.11 -1.82 -3.80
N MET A 180 12.74 -2.73 -4.69
CA MET A 180 13.60 -3.81 -5.16
C MET A 180 14.27 -3.41 -6.47
N ILE A 181 15.57 -3.64 -6.58
CA ILE A 181 16.30 -3.58 -7.86
C ILE A 181 16.31 -4.98 -8.45
N ILE A 182 15.91 -5.11 -9.72
CA ILE A 182 15.89 -6.38 -10.44
C ILE A 182 16.99 -6.45 -11.52
N ASN A 183 17.47 -7.66 -11.80
CA ASN A 183 18.60 -7.87 -12.71
C ASN A 183 18.26 -7.71 -14.21
N LYS A 184 16.99 -7.44 -14.55
CA LYS A 184 16.53 -7.16 -15.92
C LYS A 184 15.73 -5.88 -15.94
N ARG A 185 15.85 -5.13 -17.04
CA ARG A 185 15.13 -3.87 -17.26
C ARG A 185 13.68 -4.10 -17.71
N LEU A 186 12.88 -4.77 -16.89
CA LEU A 186 11.50 -5.12 -17.28
C LEU A 186 10.59 -3.89 -17.48
N GLY A 187 10.94 -2.74 -16.91
CA GLY A 187 10.22 -1.48 -17.11
C GLY A 187 10.31 -0.95 -18.54
N ASP A 188 11.40 -1.21 -19.26
CA ASP A 188 11.58 -0.70 -20.63
C ASP A 188 10.59 -1.34 -21.62
N SER A 189 10.24 -2.61 -21.40
CA SER A 189 9.31 -3.35 -22.27
C SER A 189 7.85 -3.31 -21.80
N ASN A 190 7.61 -3.04 -20.52
CA ASN A 190 6.26 -3.13 -19.92
C ASN A 190 5.69 -1.77 -19.49
N GLY A 191 6.50 -0.71 -19.52
CA GLY A 191 6.18 0.55 -18.88
C GLY A 191 6.36 0.48 -17.36
N TYR A 192 6.39 1.64 -16.74
CA TYR A 192 6.47 1.77 -15.28
C TYR A 192 5.71 2.99 -14.79
N PHE A 193 5.15 2.86 -13.59
CA PHE A 193 4.41 3.92 -12.93
C PHE A 193 5.32 5.11 -12.56
N GLY A 194 4.69 6.27 -12.46
CA GLY A 194 5.21 7.38 -11.69
C GLY A 194 4.90 7.18 -10.21
N VAL A 195 5.55 7.92 -9.34
CA VAL A 195 5.20 8.01 -7.92
C VAL A 195 4.95 9.47 -7.56
N LYS A 196 4.03 9.75 -6.65
CA LYS A 196 3.64 11.12 -6.31
C LYS A 196 3.29 11.25 -4.84
N HIS A 197 3.55 12.44 -4.27
CA HIS A 197 3.05 12.81 -2.97
C HIS A 197 1.53 12.79 -2.93
N VAL A 198 0.99 12.49 -1.77
CA VAL A 198 -0.45 12.54 -1.59
C VAL A 198 -0.99 13.96 -1.80
N ASP A 199 -2.00 14.12 -2.64
CA ASP A 199 -2.72 15.38 -2.82
C ASP A 199 -3.92 15.45 -1.88
N LYS A 200 -3.81 16.31 -0.87
CA LYS A 200 -4.87 16.48 0.15
C LYS A 200 -6.20 16.92 -0.44
N SER A 201 -6.22 17.57 -1.61
CA SER A 201 -7.47 17.96 -2.26
C SER A 201 -8.32 16.76 -2.68
N LYS A 202 -7.72 15.58 -2.87
CA LYS A 202 -8.42 14.34 -3.25
C LYS A 202 -8.90 13.51 -2.06
N ILE A 203 -8.69 13.96 -0.82
CA ILE A 203 -9.25 13.28 0.36
C ILE A 203 -10.78 13.30 0.27
N GLY A 204 -11.40 12.16 0.55
CA GLY A 204 -12.85 11.96 0.39
C GLY A 204 -13.30 11.70 -1.05
N GLN A 205 -12.41 11.80 -2.04
CA GLN A 205 -12.73 11.56 -3.45
C GLN A 205 -12.49 10.09 -3.83
N THR A 206 -13.20 9.64 -4.86
CA THR A 206 -13.01 8.35 -5.53
C THR A 206 -12.14 8.51 -6.78
N GLY A 207 -11.92 7.41 -7.52
CA GLY A 207 -11.17 7.43 -8.79
C GLY A 207 -9.78 6.78 -8.72
N PHE A 208 -9.42 6.19 -7.58
CA PHE A 208 -8.16 5.50 -7.40
C PHE A 208 -8.27 4.01 -7.70
N ASN A 209 -7.16 3.38 -8.05
CA ASN A 209 -7.14 2.00 -8.50
C ASN A 209 -6.08 1.21 -7.75
N HIS A 210 -6.32 -0.09 -7.60
CA HIS A 210 -5.40 -1.04 -7.00
C HIS A 210 -5.41 -2.35 -7.79
N VAL A 211 -4.25 -3.01 -7.87
CA VAL A 211 -4.11 -4.40 -8.28
C VAL A 211 -3.12 -5.10 -7.36
N GLY A 212 -3.42 -6.35 -7.03
CA GLY A 212 -2.51 -7.23 -6.33
C GLY A 212 -2.88 -8.69 -6.53
N TYR A 213 -2.21 -9.57 -5.78
CA TYR A 213 -2.33 -11.01 -5.86
C TYR A 213 -2.90 -11.59 -4.56
N PRO A 214 -4.23 -11.52 -4.34
CA PRO A 214 -4.85 -12.01 -3.10
C PRO A 214 -4.84 -13.54 -2.98
N GLY A 215 -4.47 -14.05 -1.81
CA GLY A 215 -4.49 -15.46 -1.48
C GLY A 215 -5.89 -16.05 -1.27
N ASP A 216 -6.84 -15.24 -0.81
CA ASP A 216 -8.21 -15.65 -0.49
C ASP A 216 -9.09 -15.81 -1.73
N ARG A 217 -8.80 -15.05 -2.80
CA ARG A 217 -9.49 -15.14 -4.10
C ARG A 217 -8.75 -15.97 -5.14
N SER A 218 -7.43 -16.13 -4.97
CA SER A 218 -6.60 -17.00 -5.80
C SER A 218 -5.59 -17.72 -4.94
N THR A 219 -5.71 -19.04 -4.84
CA THR A 219 -4.76 -19.88 -4.09
C THR A 219 -3.32 -19.50 -4.44
N ASN A 220 -2.50 -19.18 -3.44
CA ASN A 220 -1.10 -18.74 -3.58
C ASN A 220 -0.88 -17.50 -4.48
N GLY A 221 -1.90 -16.65 -4.63
CA GLY A 221 -1.85 -15.44 -5.43
C GLY A 221 -1.58 -15.73 -6.91
N GLN A 222 -2.14 -16.82 -7.44
CA GLN A 222 -1.86 -17.24 -8.82
C GLN A 222 -2.43 -16.29 -9.87
N ARG A 223 -3.46 -15.49 -9.54
CA ARG A 223 -4.14 -14.58 -10.46
C ARG A 223 -4.25 -13.17 -9.86
N PRO A 224 -4.14 -12.12 -10.68
CA PRO A 224 -4.30 -10.76 -10.20
C PRO A 224 -5.77 -10.39 -10.03
N PHE A 225 -6.05 -9.60 -9.00
CA PHE A 225 -7.35 -8.99 -8.77
C PHE A 225 -7.19 -7.47 -8.72
N ARG A 226 -8.11 -6.78 -9.38
CA ARG A 226 -8.19 -5.33 -9.42
C ARG A 226 -9.35 -4.81 -8.61
N GLN A 227 -9.18 -3.59 -8.14
CA GLN A 227 -10.23 -2.75 -7.60
C GLN A 227 -10.11 -1.35 -8.19
N THR A 228 -11.22 -0.81 -8.65
CA THR A 228 -11.29 0.48 -9.35
C THR A 228 -12.19 1.43 -8.58
N ASN A 229 -12.01 2.74 -8.80
CA ASN A 229 -12.83 3.78 -8.16
C ASN A 229 -12.81 3.75 -6.62
N ASN A 230 -11.69 3.33 -6.04
CA ASN A 230 -11.45 3.38 -4.59
C ASN A 230 -11.50 4.84 -4.09
N LYS A 231 -12.00 5.00 -2.87
CA LYS A 231 -12.10 6.25 -2.14
C LYS A 231 -10.94 6.43 -1.16
N VAL A 232 -10.37 7.62 -1.10
CA VAL A 232 -9.50 8.03 0.01
C VAL A 232 -10.37 8.46 1.19
N LEU A 233 -10.24 7.78 2.33
CA LEU A 233 -11.09 8.02 3.50
C LEU A 233 -10.61 9.24 4.29
N ALA A 234 -11.51 10.20 4.51
CA ALA A 234 -11.22 11.44 5.23
C ALA A 234 -11.22 11.21 6.75
N GLU A 235 -12.06 10.29 7.19
CA GLU A 235 -12.27 9.88 8.58
C GLU A 235 -11.07 9.17 9.21
N HIS A 236 -10.14 8.67 8.39
CA HIS A 236 -8.95 7.92 8.81
C HIS A 236 -7.68 8.63 8.33
N GLY A 237 -7.63 9.95 8.54
CA GLY A 237 -6.59 10.86 8.05
C GLY A 237 -5.15 10.44 8.35
N TYR A 238 -4.18 11.18 7.81
CA TYR A 238 -2.77 10.81 7.89
C TYR A 238 -2.26 10.73 9.33
N GLY A 239 -2.07 9.51 9.81
CA GLY A 239 -1.73 9.25 11.20
C GLY A 239 -0.30 9.63 11.59
N CYS A 240 0.60 9.88 10.64
CA CYS A 240 1.99 10.25 10.93
C CYS A 240 2.32 11.71 10.60
N ASP A 241 2.14 12.12 9.34
CA ASP A 241 2.43 13.49 8.88
C ASP A 241 1.60 13.86 7.63
N THR A 242 1.92 14.95 6.95
CA THR A 242 1.13 15.40 5.78
C THR A 242 1.18 14.47 4.57
N TYR A 243 2.03 13.44 4.60
CA TYR A 243 2.35 12.57 3.49
C TYR A 243 1.89 11.12 3.68
N GLY A 244 1.38 10.74 4.86
CA GLY A 244 0.96 9.36 5.10
C GLY A 244 0.76 8.98 6.57
N PRO A 245 0.30 7.74 6.83
CA PRO A 245 -0.20 6.79 5.83
C PRO A 245 -1.56 7.23 5.27
N LEU A 246 -1.89 6.77 4.06
CA LEU A 246 -3.23 6.92 3.48
C LEU A 246 -4.14 5.81 3.99
N SER A 247 -5.45 6.11 4.10
CA SER A 247 -6.49 5.10 4.35
C SER A 247 -7.51 5.11 3.22
N THR A 248 -7.96 3.94 2.77
CA THR A 248 -8.90 3.79 1.65
C THR A 248 -9.94 2.71 1.93
N ASN A 249 -11.05 2.73 1.21
CA ASN A 249 -12.05 1.65 1.24
C ASN A 249 -11.67 0.44 0.36
N THR A 250 -10.39 0.26 0.06
CA THR A 250 -9.94 -0.83 -0.82
C THR A 250 -10.06 -2.16 -0.11
N ASP A 251 -10.75 -3.10 -0.74
CA ASP A 251 -10.79 -4.49 -0.29
C ASP A 251 -9.42 -5.12 -0.52
N CYS A 252 -8.88 -5.71 0.53
CA CYS A 252 -7.55 -6.29 0.50
C CYS A 252 -7.45 -7.55 1.35
N ALA A 253 -6.50 -8.40 0.98
CA ALA A 253 -6.15 -9.60 1.72
C ALA A 253 -4.65 -9.92 1.59
N GLY A 254 -4.19 -10.89 2.38
CA GLY A 254 -2.81 -11.39 2.30
C GLY A 254 -2.39 -11.75 0.88
N GLY A 255 -1.16 -11.39 0.52
CA GLY A 255 -0.60 -11.52 -0.83
C GLY A 255 -0.72 -10.27 -1.70
N GLN A 256 -1.69 -9.38 -1.43
CA GLN A 256 -1.80 -8.09 -2.12
C GLN A 256 -0.80 -7.05 -1.61
N SER A 257 -0.13 -7.32 -0.49
CA SER A 257 0.86 -6.44 0.12
C SER A 257 1.91 -5.98 -0.86
N GLY A 258 2.20 -4.69 -0.84
CA GLY A 258 3.07 -4.02 -1.79
C GLY A 258 2.45 -3.68 -3.14
N GLY A 259 1.22 -4.13 -3.42
CA GLY A 259 0.50 -3.74 -4.62
C GLY A 259 0.24 -2.22 -4.64
N PRO A 260 0.23 -1.58 -5.81
CA PRO A 260 0.13 -0.13 -5.91
C PRO A 260 -1.29 0.38 -5.65
N PHE A 261 -1.40 1.59 -5.08
CA PHE A 261 -2.58 2.44 -5.13
C PHE A 261 -2.27 3.67 -5.96
N TRP A 262 -3.00 3.90 -7.05
CA TRP A 262 -2.65 4.95 -8.02
C TRP A 262 -3.83 5.79 -8.49
N GLU A 263 -3.48 7.03 -8.86
CA GLU A 263 -4.32 7.97 -9.60
C GLU A 263 -4.01 7.89 -11.10
N THR A 264 -5.01 8.14 -11.94
CA THR A 264 -4.83 8.35 -13.39
C THR A 264 -5.03 9.82 -13.73
N LEU A 265 -4.00 10.47 -14.26
CA LEU A 265 -4.03 11.85 -14.76
C LEU A 265 -4.06 11.87 -16.28
N ASN A 266 -4.82 12.81 -16.85
CA ASN A 266 -4.93 13.02 -18.29
C ASN A 266 -5.31 11.77 -19.10
N GLY A 267 -5.93 10.77 -18.45
CA GLY A 267 -6.37 9.50 -19.04
C GLY A 267 -5.28 8.45 -19.30
N ASN A 268 -3.98 8.79 -19.20
CA ASN A 268 -2.90 7.89 -19.58
C ASN A 268 -1.62 8.00 -18.72
N GLN A 269 -1.59 8.86 -17.70
CA GLN A 269 -0.47 8.97 -16.77
C GLN A 269 -0.85 8.38 -15.42
N TYR A 270 -0.11 7.39 -14.94
CA TYR A 270 -0.47 6.64 -13.74
C TYR A 270 0.56 6.87 -12.63
N TYR A 271 0.11 7.42 -11.51
CA TYR A 271 0.96 7.82 -10.40
C TYR A 271 0.58 7.07 -9.12
N ILE A 272 1.52 6.29 -8.60
CA ILE A 272 1.35 5.59 -7.32
C ILE A 272 1.47 6.60 -6.17
N TRP A 273 0.50 6.54 -5.27
CA TRP A 273 0.47 7.29 -4.01
C TRP A 273 1.02 6.47 -2.84
N GLY A 274 0.90 5.15 -2.91
CA GLY A 274 1.48 4.25 -1.92
C GLY A 274 1.40 2.78 -2.30
N ALA A 275 2.09 1.97 -1.51
CA ALA A 275 2.09 0.51 -1.59
C ALA A 275 1.22 -0.08 -0.46
N LEU A 276 0.43 -1.11 -0.76
CA LEU A 276 -0.49 -1.69 0.24
C LEU A 276 0.31 -2.23 1.43
N SER A 277 0.03 -1.72 2.63
CA SER A 277 0.74 -2.12 3.84
C SER A 277 -0.12 -3.05 4.70
N VAL A 278 -1.31 -2.60 5.10
CA VAL A 278 -2.14 -3.32 6.08
C VAL A 278 -3.62 -3.12 5.80
N GLY A 279 -4.44 -4.10 6.15
CA GLY A 279 -5.89 -4.02 6.23
C GLY A 279 -6.27 -3.91 7.70
N VAL A 280 -7.19 -3.01 8.03
CA VAL A 280 -7.58 -2.74 9.41
C VAL A 280 -9.05 -3.04 9.56
N THR A 281 -9.41 -3.82 10.58
CA THR A 281 -10.80 -4.08 10.97
C THR A 281 -11.07 -3.45 12.33
N SER A 282 -12.06 -2.55 12.41
CA SER A 282 -12.48 -1.96 13.69
C SER A 282 -13.95 -1.56 13.68
N GLY A 283 -14.67 -1.86 14.77
CA GLY A 283 -16.06 -1.46 14.93
C GLY A 283 -16.99 -1.98 13.82
N GLY A 284 -16.71 -3.15 13.25
CA GLY A 284 -17.46 -3.73 12.13
C GLY A 284 -17.20 -3.07 10.77
N LYS A 285 -16.18 -2.21 10.66
CA LYS A 285 -15.70 -1.61 9.41
C LYS A 285 -14.32 -2.14 9.07
N ALA A 286 -13.99 -2.13 7.77
CA ALA A 286 -12.68 -2.47 7.27
C ALA A 286 -12.16 -1.39 6.32
N TRP A 287 -10.85 -1.15 6.33
CA TRP A 287 -10.18 -0.24 5.41
C TRP A 287 -8.73 -0.66 5.17
N ALA A 288 -8.15 -0.23 4.07
CA ALA A 288 -6.74 -0.46 3.74
C ALA A 288 -5.89 0.75 4.12
N LYS A 289 -4.64 0.51 4.53
CA LYS A 289 -3.62 1.55 4.71
C LYS A 289 -2.39 1.33 3.83
N TRP A 290 -1.75 2.43 3.45
CA TRP A 290 -0.73 2.45 2.42
C TRP A 290 0.59 3.09 2.90
N GLY A 291 1.69 2.36 2.70
CA GLY A 291 3.04 2.89 2.81
C GLY A 291 3.27 3.94 1.73
N SER A 292 3.57 5.16 2.13
CA SER A 292 3.47 6.34 1.28
C SER A 292 4.40 7.47 1.75
N GLY A 293 4.47 8.50 0.93
CA GLY A 293 4.95 9.80 1.32
C GLY A 293 6.28 10.23 0.69
N ASN A 294 6.83 11.32 1.21
CA ASN A 294 7.95 12.00 0.59
C ASN A 294 9.19 11.11 0.45
N THR A 295 9.56 10.39 1.51
CA THR A 295 10.74 9.51 1.49
C THR A 295 10.63 8.39 0.45
N MET A 296 9.41 7.89 0.20
CA MET A 296 9.15 6.92 -0.88
C MET A 296 9.45 7.54 -2.25
N VAL A 297 8.89 8.73 -2.51
CA VAL A 297 9.05 9.44 -3.78
C VAL A 297 10.53 9.79 -4.04
N SER A 298 11.20 10.36 -3.04
CA SER A 298 12.63 10.66 -3.07
C SER A 298 13.49 9.43 -3.36
N THR A 299 13.21 8.32 -2.69
CA THR A 299 13.98 7.08 -2.84
C THR A 299 13.81 6.49 -4.23
N VAL A 300 12.60 6.49 -4.78
CA VAL A 300 12.38 6.04 -6.17
C VAL A 300 13.14 6.93 -7.15
N GLY A 301 13.09 8.25 -7.00
CA GLY A 301 13.85 9.18 -7.84
C GLY A 301 15.36 8.91 -7.79
N ARG A 302 15.92 8.85 -6.57
CA ARG A 302 17.34 8.55 -6.33
C ARG A 302 17.77 7.22 -6.94
N LEU A 303 17.02 6.14 -6.69
CA LEU A 303 17.38 4.81 -7.17
C LEU A 303 17.31 4.68 -8.69
N ARG A 304 16.41 5.41 -9.37
CA ARG A 304 16.39 5.48 -10.84
C ARG A 304 17.70 6.02 -11.41
N THR A 305 18.37 6.91 -10.68
CA THR A 305 19.66 7.48 -11.08
C THR A 305 20.83 6.56 -10.70
N GLU A 306 20.81 5.99 -9.50
CA GLU A 306 21.90 5.13 -9.00
C GLU A 306 21.93 3.75 -9.69
N PHE A 307 20.76 3.23 -10.08
CA PHE A 307 20.60 1.93 -10.73
C PHE A 307 19.88 2.08 -12.08
N PRO A 308 20.51 2.72 -13.09
CA PRO A 308 19.85 3.09 -14.32
C PRO A 308 19.28 1.91 -15.09
#